data_AF-A0A963ECG2-F1
#
_entry.id   AF-A0A963ECG2-F1
#
_cell.length_a   1.000
_cell.length_b   1.000
_cell.length_c   1.000
_cell.angle_alpha   90.00
_cell.angle_beta   90.00
_cell.angle_gamma   90.00
#
_symmetry.space_group_name_H-M   'P 1'
#
loop_
_entity.id
_entity.type
_entity.pdbx_description
1 polymer ?
#
loop_
_entity_poly.entity_id
_entity_poly.type
_entity_poly.pdbx_seq_one_letter_code
_entity_poly.pdbx_strand_id
1 'polypeptide(L)'
;SELSQYNYANSPDILTNEELEKLAKATDGGPIKRPSDGKVVRSVAFVQNVGQNSTEKGQLPYHSGIGDLIAIKQAMYFKELNGDCDTTILFDNLRTPGAPGEDFYRSGQEKMVTFSKGRVTEVVPGPTLQVKFKDLILNDNASMECDLVVLDVGMMPNTGPDPYAQLAVEEAEDEAEKEKARALLANAPPSILNLDYRQGTDLPLLKYGFTDSHFICFPYETRRTGIYAAGPQRRPMDMRQAADDAAGAAMKAIQAAENAGRGMAAHPRAGDLSFPSFRKEGCTQCKRCTVECPFGAINEDEKRYPMFNESRCRRCGTCMGACPVRVISFENYSIDTVGQQIKNVEVPEEFEEKPRILVLACENDAYPALDQAGMNGVEINPWARVIPVRCLGSVSLSWVTDSLNSGYDGIVLLGCSKGDDYQCHFVRGSAMAHERMSKVGDTLKTLNLEPERVKVYEVAITDIERAPKLINDMAETVKQIGLSPFKF
;
A
#
# COMPACT_ATOMS: atom_id res chain seq x y z
N SER A 1 16.37 -18.38 20.88
CA SER A 1 15.62 -17.16 20.54
C SER A 1 16.38 -16.39 19.47
N GLU A 2 15.71 -15.55 18.67
CA GLU A 2 16.28 -14.77 17.55
C GLU A 2 17.24 -13.64 17.98
N LEU A 3 17.62 -13.59 19.27
CA LEU A 3 18.47 -12.57 19.89
C LEU A 3 19.68 -13.19 20.61
N SER A 4 20.18 -14.33 20.13
CA SER A 4 21.23 -15.12 20.79
C SER A 4 22.48 -14.30 21.11
N GLN A 5 22.88 -13.38 20.23
CA GLN A 5 24.03 -12.48 20.42
C GLN A 5 23.90 -11.53 21.62
N TYR A 6 22.67 -11.23 22.04
CA TYR A 6 22.40 -10.37 23.20
C TYR A 6 22.23 -11.16 24.49
N ASN A 7 22.31 -12.50 24.46
CA ASN A 7 22.16 -13.36 25.65
C ASN A 7 20.89 -13.08 26.48
N TYR A 8 19.83 -12.56 25.85
CA TYR A 8 18.58 -12.16 26.53
C TYR A 8 18.00 -13.27 27.43
N ALA A 9 17.97 -14.52 26.95
CA ALA A 9 17.46 -15.65 27.73
C ALA A 9 18.38 -16.10 28.89
N ASN A 10 19.62 -15.61 28.93
CA ASN A 10 20.67 -16.09 29.84
C ASN A 10 20.92 -15.14 31.02
N SER A 11 20.25 -13.98 31.08
CA SER A 11 20.37 -13.04 32.21
C SER A 11 19.06 -12.28 32.43
N PRO A 12 18.54 -12.23 33.68
CA PRO A 12 17.34 -11.45 33.98
C PRO A 12 17.59 -9.93 34.00
N ASP A 13 18.85 -9.50 33.94
CA ASP A 13 19.24 -8.08 33.89
C ASP A 13 19.32 -7.54 32.44
N ILE A 14 18.97 -8.38 31.46
CA ILE A 14 18.83 -7.98 30.06
C ILE A 14 17.33 -7.95 29.76
N LEU A 15 16.79 -6.76 29.59
CA LEU A 15 15.36 -6.52 29.43
C LEU A 15 15.04 -6.01 28.04
N THR A 16 13.83 -6.25 27.57
CA THR A 16 13.24 -5.49 26.47
C THR A 16 12.77 -4.12 26.95
N ASN A 17 12.58 -3.19 26.01
CA ASN A 17 11.93 -1.91 26.25
C ASN A 17 10.55 -2.07 26.95
N GLU A 18 9.73 -3.08 26.58
CA GLU A 18 8.44 -3.34 27.25
C GLU A 18 8.59 -3.84 28.70
N GLU A 19 9.55 -4.74 28.96
CA GLU A 19 9.81 -5.25 30.32
C GLU A 19 10.32 -4.15 31.24
N LEU A 20 11.12 -3.21 30.73
CA LEU A 20 11.52 -2.05 31.51
C LEU A 20 10.33 -1.16 31.88
N GLU A 21 9.34 -0.95 30.99
CA GLU A 21 8.12 -0.20 31.36
C GLU A 21 7.38 -0.87 32.52
N LYS A 22 7.25 -2.21 32.49
CA LYS A 22 6.62 -2.96 33.57
C LYS A 22 7.40 -2.81 34.87
N LEU A 23 8.73 -2.91 34.79
CA LEU A 23 9.62 -2.77 35.95
C LEU A 23 9.55 -1.37 36.55
N ALA A 24 9.65 -0.32 35.73
CA ALA A 24 9.56 1.07 36.16
C ALA A 24 8.20 1.39 36.79
N LYS A 25 7.10 0.88 36.22
CA LYS A 25 5.76 1.05 36.81
C LYS A 25 5.64 0.37 38.17
N ALA A 26 6.26 -0.80 38.34
CA ALA A 26 6.21 -1.55 39.60
C ALA A 26 7.00 -0.89 40.74
N THR A 27 7.87 0.08 40.45
CA THR A 27 8.59 0.81 41.51
C THR A 27 7.75 1.87 42.22
N ASP A 28 6.60 2.26 41.65
CA ASP A 28 5.70 3.31 42.16
C ASP A 28 6.44 4.62 42.50
N GLY A 29 7.32 5.06 41.58
CA GLY A 29 8.15 6.26 41.76
C GLY A 29 9.41 6.04 42.61
N GLY A 30 9.69 4.80 43.02
CA GLY A 30 10.95 4.41 43.65
C GLY A 30 12.08 4.12 42.64
N PRO A 31 13.32 3.93 43.13
CA PRO A 31 14.47 3.62 42.29
C PRO A 31 14.32 2.26 41.59
N ILE A 32 14.71 2.20 40.32
CA ILE A 32 14.73 0.97 39.52
C ILE A 32 15.85 0.05 40.02
N LYS A 33 15.51 -1.21 40.24
CA LYS A 33 16.41 -2.24 40.79
C LYS A 33 16.64 -3.36 39.79
N ARG A 34 17.83 -3.96 39.84
CA ARG A 34 18.22 -5.13 39.05
C ARG A 34 17.28 -6.31 39.36
N PRO A 35 16.69 -6.95 38.34
CA PRO A 35 15.89 -8.15 38.54
C PRO A 35 16.64 -9.32 39.16
N SER A 36 17.95 -9.46 38.93
CA SER A 36 18.74 -10.58 39.46
C SER A 36 18.93 -10.55 40.98
N ASP A 37 19.20 -9.38 41.56
CA ASP A 37 19.68 -9.26 42.95
C ASP A 37 19.03 -8.13 43.77
N GLY A 38 18.12 -7.36 43.16
CA GLY A 38 17.37 -6.29 43.82
C GLY A 38 18.20 -5.04 44.16
N LYS A 39 19.46 -4.94 43.71
CA LYS A 39 20.27 -3.74 43.92
C LYS A 39 19.82 -2.60 43.00
N VAL A 40 20.00 -1.36 43.47
CA VAL A 40 19.71 -0.16 42.68
C VAL A 40 20.65 -0.12 41.47
N VAL A 41 20.07 0.06 40.27
CA VAL A 41 20.83 0.20 39.02
C VAL A 41 21.60 1.52 39.04
N ARG A 42 22.91 1.46 38.79
CA ARG A 42 23.79 2.65 38.70
C ARG A 42 24.29 2.89 37.28
N SER A 43 24.24 1.90 36.40
CA SER A 43 24.60 2.06 35.00
C SER A 43 23.71 1.20 34.09
N VAL A 44 23.23 1.80 33.00
CA VAL A 44 22.33 1.14 32.04
C VAL A 44 22.75 1.44 30.61
N ALA A 45 22.74 0.41 29.76
CA ALA A 45 22.96 0.53 28.32
C ALA A 45 21.67 0.20 27.54
N PHE A 46 21.24 1.12 26.68
CA PHE A 46 20.15 0.89 25.74
C PHE A 46 20.74 0.52 24.38
N VAL A 47 20.30 -0.61 23.83
CA VAL A 47 20.75 -1.12 22.54
C VAL A 47 19.65 -0.89 21.51
N GLN A 48 19.89 0.00 20.55
CA GLN A 48 18.93 0.29 19.49
C GLN A 48 18.90 -0.80 18.41
N ASN A 49 17.81 -0.84 17.66
CA ASN A 49 17.64 -1.67 16.45
C ASN A 49 17.79 -3.18 16.69
N VAL A 50 17.34 -3.68 17.85
CA VAL A 50 17.43 -5.10 18.19
C VAL A 50 16.38 -5.89 17.39
N GLY A 51 16.84 -6.69 16.43
CA GLY A 51 15.99 -7.53 15.58
C GLY A 51 15.16 -6.76 14.54
N GLN A 52 15.55 -5.52 14.23
CA GLN A 52 14.85 -4.66 13.27
C GLN A 52 15.82 -3.89 12.37
N ASN A 53 15.32 -3.31 11.27
CA ASN A 53 16.14 -2.66 10.25
C ASN A 53 17.28 -3.58 9.73
N SER A 54 16.97 -4.86 9.55
CA SER A 54 17.95 -5.91 9.25
C SER A 54 17.55 -6.77 8.06
N THR A 55 18.54 -7.24 7.30
CA THR A 55 18.35 -8.21 6.21
C THR A 55 18.54 -9.65 6.67
N GLU A 56 18.86 -9.87 7.95
CA GLU A 56 19.06 -11.21 8.49
C GLU A 56 17.75 -11.99 8.58
N LYS A 57 17.84 -13.30 8.33
CA LYS A 57 16.67 -14.18 8.37
C LYS A 57 16.08 -14.21 9.79
N GLY A 58 14.76 -14.01 9.89
CA GLY A 58 14.03 -13.97 11.17
C GLY A 58 13.95 -12.57 11.80
N GLN A 59 14.62 -11.56 11.24
CA GLN A 59 14.56 -10.19 11.75
C GLN A 59 13.66 -9.30 10.90
N LEU A 60 13.24 -8.17 11.46
CA LEU A 60 12.35 -7.24 10.78
C LEU A 60 13.14 -6.41 9.75
N PRO A 61 12.72 -6.40 8.47
CA PRO A 61 13.38 -5.63 7.41
C PRO A 61 13.06 -4.13 7.45
N TYR A 62 12.25 -3.70 8.41
CA TYR A 62 11.82 -2.33 8.60
C TYR A 62 12.19 -1.84 10.00
N HIS A 63 12.19 -0.52 10.16
CA HIS A 63 12.39 0.15 11.44
C HIS A 63 11.04 0.54 12.06
N SER A 64 10.89 0.39 13.37
CA SER A 64 9.63 0.70 14.06
C SER A 64 9.38 2.21 14.26
N GLY A 65 10.39 3.05 14.03
CA GLY A 65 10.24 4.51 13.98
C GLY A 65 10.05 5.21 15.32
N ILE A 66 9.90 4.46 16.41
CA ILE A 66 9.61 4.99 17.76
C ILE A 66 10.64 4.58 18.83
N GLY A 67 11.51 3.62 18.51
CA GLY A 67 12.47 3.02 19.44
C GLY A 67 13.42 4.03 20.09
N ASP A 68 14.00 4.93 19.29
CA ASP A 68 14.91 5.96 19.78
C ASP A 68 14.24 6.89 20.81
N LEU A 69 13.00 7.32 20.54
CA LEU A 69 12.22 8.15 21.47
C LEU A 69 11.86 7.38 22.75
N ILE A 70 11.53 6.09 22.64
CA ILE A 70 11.28 5.23 23.80
C ILE A 70 12.54 5.12 24.66
N ALA A 71 13.70 4.88 24.06
CA ALA A 71 14.96 4.75 24.77
C ALA A 71 15.37 6.05 25.47
N ILE A 72 15.21 7.21 24.83
CA ILE A 72 15.46 8.52 25.46
C ILE A 72 14.56 8.69 26.69
N LYS A 73 13.26 8.44 26.54
CA LYS A 73 12.30 8.52 27.65
C LYS A 73 12.70 7.60 28.80
N GLN A 74 13.03 6.34 28.51
CA GLN A 74 13.40 5.36 29.51
C GLN A 74 14.74 5.68 30.18
N ALA A 75 15.72 6.21 29.45
CA ALA A 75 16.96 6.69 30.03
C ALA A 75 16.69 7.82 31.05
N MET A 76 15.76 8.73 30.73
CA MET A 76 15.37 9.81 31.65
C MET A 76 14.69 9.28 32.93
N TYR A 77 14.05 8.10 32.92
CA TYR A 77 13.54 7.48 34.15
C TYR A 77 14.66 7.22 35.16
N PHE A 78 15.82 6.72 34.70
CA PHE A 78 16.97 6.48 35.58
C PHE A 78 17.57 7.78 36.11
N LYS A 79 17.61 8.84 35.29
CA LYS A 79 18.07 10.16 35.76
C LYS A 79 17.17 10.74 36.85
N GLU A 80 15.88 10.42 36.83
CA GLU A 80 14.90 10.91 37.79
C GLU A 80 14.82 10.04 39.05
N LEU A 81 14.79 8.71 38.89
CA LEU A 81 14.54 7.75 39.96
C LEU A 81 15.82 7.20 40.61
N ASN A 82 16.93 7.19 39.86
CA ASN A 82 18.20 6.58 40.26
C ASN A 82 19.35 7.59 40.41
N GLY A 83 19.07 8.90 40.38
CA GLY A 83 20.04 9.97 40.60
C GLY A 83 21.17 9.97 39.56
N ASP A 84 22.42 9.85 40.01
CA ASP A 84 23.64 9.85 39.18
C ASP A 84 23.83 8.56 38.36
N CYS A 85 22.75 7.90 37.94
CA CYS A 85 22.82 6.70 37.12
C CYS A 85 23.41 7.04 35.73
N ASP A 86 24.42 6.29 35.32
CA ASP A 86 25.00 6.40 33.98
C ASP A 86 24.07 5.75 32.97
N THR A 87 23.58 6.52 32.00
CA THR A 87 22.66 6.03 30.97
C THR A 87 23.28 6.22 29.61
N THR A 88 23.52 5.14 28.87
CA THR A 88 24.13 5.19 27.54
C THR A 88 23.20 4.57 26.51
N ILE A 89 22.87 5.33 25.46
CA ILE A 89 22.12 4.85 24.29
C ILE A 89 23.12 4.56 23.18
N LEU A 90 23.21 3.28 22.77
CA LEU A 90 24.03 2.79 21.67
C LEU A 90 23.16 2.68 20.41
N PHE A 91 23.46 3.51 19.41
CA PHE A 91 22.67 3.64 18.18
C PHE A 91 23.55 3.65 16.93
N ASP A 92 23.01 3.24 15.78
CA ASP A 92 23.67 3.47 14.49
C ASP A 92 23.13 4.72 13.79
N ASN A 93 21.81 4.92 13.80
CA ASN A 93 21.10 6.10 13.34
C ASN A 93 20.04 6.48 14.37
N LEU A 94 20.15 7.69 14.92
CA LEU A 94 19.17 8.23 15.85
C LEU A 94 18.04 8.89 15.05
N ARG A 95 16.80 8.45 15.24
CA ARG A 95 15.62 8.94 14.50
C ARG A 95 14.61 9.59 15.45
N THR A 96 14.64 10.91 15.50
CA THR A 96 13.75 11.76 16.29
C THR A 96 13.00 12.74 15.39
N PRO A 97 12.03 12.27 14.58
CA PRO A 97 11.46 13.05 13.49
C PRO A 97 10.66 14.28 13.96
N GLY A 98 10.79 15.37 13.22
CA GLY A 98 10.09 16.64 13.47
C GLY A 98 10.69 17.46 14.61
N ALA A 99 10.30 18.74 14.67
CA ALA A 99 10.79 19.64 15.73
C ALA A 99 10.53 19.11 17.16
N PRO A 100 9.35 18.53 17.48
CA PRO A 100 9.12 17.96 18.81
C PRO A 100 10.04 16.77 19.13
N GLY A 101 10.39 15.95 18.13
CA GLY A 101 11.32 14.83 18.31
C GLY A 101 12.72 15.33 18.65
N GLU A 102 13.20 16.33 17.92
CA GLU A 102 14.51 16.94 18.15
C GLU A 102 14.58 17.66 19.51
N ASP A 103 13.52 18.36 19.91
CA ASP A 103 13.41 18.96 21.25
C ASP A 103 13.49 17.90 22.35
N PHE A 104 12.83 16.75 22.13
CA PHE A 104 12.86 15.66 23.08
C PHE A 104 14.27 15.04 23.20
N TYR A 105 14.97 14.87 22.08
CA TYR A 105 16.38 14.46 22.07
C TYR A 105 17.26 15.41 22.89
N ARG A 106 17.14 16.73 22.66
CA ARG A 106 17.87 17.76 23.42
C ARG A 106 17.59 17.68 24.92
N SER A 107 16.34 17.44 25.31
CA SER A 107 15.99 17.26 26.72
C SER A 107 16.70 16.06 27.38
N GLY A 108 16.95 15.00 26.62
CA GLY A 108 17.75 13.86 27.07
C GLY A 108 19.22 14.26 27.29
N GLN A 109 19.80 15.04 26.38
CA GLN A 109 21.17 15.56 26.53
C GLN A 109 21.32 16.46 27.74
N GLU A 110 20.34 17.35 27.99
CA GLU A 110 20.32 18.25 29.15
C GLU A 110 20.25 17.48 30.48
N LYS A 111 19.60 16.31 30.49
CA LYS A 111 19.60 15.37 31.63
C LYS A 111 20.83 14.45 31.68
N MET A 112 21.88 14.75 30.90
CA MET A 112 23.14 14.00 30.86
C MET A 112 22.96 12.53 30.44
N VAL A 113 22.02 12.26 29.52
CA VAL A 113 21.96 10.97 28.82
C VAL A 113 23.09 10.92 27.80
N THR A 114 23.90 9.86 27.84
CA THR A 114 25.00 9.66 26.91
C THR A 114 24.49 9.00 25.64
N PHE A 115 24.86 9.56 24.49
CA PHE A 115 24.54 9.01 23.17
C PHE A 115 25.84 8.58 22.50
N SER A 116 25.97 7.29 22.19
CA SER A 116 27.15 6.74 21.54
C SER A 116 26.77 6.06 20.24
N LYS A 117 27.42 6.50 19.15
CA LYS A 117 27.16 5.95 17.82
C LYS A 117 27.95 4.65 17.65
N GLY A 118 27.29 3.53 17.94
CA GLY A 118 27.91 2.22 17.94
C GLY A 118 26.92 1.10 17.60
N ARG A 119 27.44 0.02 17.00
CA ARG A 119 26.68 -1.20 16.73
C ARG A 119 27.09 -2.29 17.70
N VAL A 120 26.18 -2.69 18.58
CA VAL A 120 26.42 -3.78 19.54
C VAL A 120 26.58 -5.10 18.80
N THR A 121 27.66 -5.81 19.12
CA THR A 121 27.99 -7.12 18.56
C THR A 121 27.62 -8.24 19.51
N GLU A 122 27.78 -8.03 20.82
CA GLU A 122 27.56 -9.05 21.83
C GLU A 122 27.27 -8.42 23.20
N VAL A 123 26.40 -9.05 23.99
CA VAL A 123 26.26 -8.77 25.42
C VAL A 123 26.65 -10.03 26.19
N VAL A 124 27.63 -9.91 27.09
CA VAL A 124 28.16 -11.04 27.87
C VAL A 124 27.64 -10.95 29.31
N PRO A 125 26.86 -11.95 29.78
CA PRO A 125 26.42 -12.03 31.17
C PRO A 125 27.57 -12.23 32.16
N GLY A 126 27.45 -11.64 33.35
CA GLY A 126 28.39 -11.74 34.45
C GLY A 126 27.84 -11.08 35.72
N PRO A 127 28.66 -10.83 36.76
CA PRO A 127 28.24 -10.03 37.92
C PRO A 127 27.75 -8.61 37.52
N THR A 128 28.43 -8.04 36.53
CA THR A 128 28.00 -6.90 35.69
C THR A 128 27.87 -7.40 34.25
N LEU A 129 27.09 -6.70 33.42
CA LEU A 129 26.94 -7.02 32.01
C LEU A 129 28.01 -6.32 31.20
N GLN A 130 28.72 -7.04 30.35
CA GLN A 130 29.68 -6.45 29.41
C GLN A 130 29.03 -6.32 28.03
N VAL A 131 28.89 -5.07 27.55
CA VAL A 131 28.38 -4.77 26.21
C VAL A 131 29.56 -4.50 25.28
N LYS A 132 29.72 -5.35 24.26
CA LYS A 132 30.74 -5.19 23.21
C LYS A 132 30.09 -4.58 21.98
N PHE A 133 30.72 -3.56 21.40
CA PHE A 133 30.19 -2.86 20.25
C PHE A 133 31.29 -2.33 19.34
N LYS A 134 30.95 -2.14 18.06
CA LYS A 134 31.77 -1.39 17.11
C LYS A 134 31.43 0.09 17.25
N ASP A 135 32.38 0.91 17.69
CA ASP A 135 32.26 2.37 17.64
C ASP A 135 32.35 2.81 16.17
N LEU A 136 31.31 3.47 15.68
CA LEU A 136 31.19 3.86 14.28
C LEU A 136 31.82 5.22 13.97
N ILE A 137 32.18 6.01 15.01
CA ILE A 137 32.88 7.28 14.86
C ILE A 137 34.39 7.02 14.80
N LEU A 138 34.90 6.25 15.76
CA LEU A 138 36.32 5.91 15.85
C LEU A 138 36.70 4.72 14.98
N ASN A 139 35.71 3.98 14.47
CA ASN A 139 35.89 2.75 13.72
C ASN A 139 36.75 1.72 14.47
N ASP A 140 36.49 1.55 15.76
CA ASP A 140 37.21 0.59 16.63
C ASP A 140 36.25 -0.29 17.42
N ASN A 141 36.72 -1.43 17.89
CA ASN A 141 35.95 -2.29 18.79
C ASN A 141 36.09 -1.76 20.22
N ALA A 142 34.97 -1.56 20.89
CA ALA A 142 34.90 -1.06 22.25
C ALA A 142 34.05 -1.98 23.13
N SER A 143 34.20 -1.83 24.44
CA SER A 143 33.33 -2.46 25.42
C SER A 143 33.02 -1.51 26.57
N MET A 144 31.87 -1.73 27.20
CA MET A 144 31.48 -1.05 28.43
C MET A 144 30.83 -2.04 29.39
N GLU A 145 30.92 -1.75 30.69
CA GLU A 145 30.22 -2.50 31.73
C GLU A 145 29.00 -1.74 32.21
N CYS A 146 27.90 -2.46 32.48
CA CYS A 146 26.69 -1.89 33.03
C CYS A 146 25.96 -2.86 33.97
N ASP A 147 25.09 -2.34 34.82
CA ASP A 147 24.23 -3.13 35.70
C ASP A 147 23.03 -3.73 34.96
N LEU A 148 22.53 -3.03 33.94
CA LEU A 148 21.33 -3.38 33.20
C LEU A 148 21.49 -3.09 31.70
N VAL A 149 20.96 -3.98 30.84
CA VAL A 149 20.87 -3.76 29.40
C VAL A 149 19.41 -3.73 28.99
N VAL A 150 19.04 -2.76 28.15
CA VAL A 150 17.69 -2.63 27.60
C VAL A 150 17.76 -2.76 26.08
N LEU A 151 17.07 -3.75 25.55
CA LEU A 151 16.99 -4.08 24.13
C LEU A 151 15.77 -3.38 23.52
N ASP A 152 16.00 -2.45 22.59
CA ASP A 152 14.93 -1.83 21.82
C ASP A 152 14.49 -2.74 20.67
N VAL A 153 13.49 -3.58 20.98
CA VAL A 153 12.90 -4.52 20.03
C VAL A 153 11.81 -3.86 19.19
N GLY A 154 11.69 -4.30 17.94
CA GLY A 154 10.74 -3.73 16.99
C GLY A 154 9.28 -4.20 17.17
N MET A 155 8.34 -3.43 16.59
CA MET A 155 6.93 -3.78 16.53
C MET A 155 6.66 -4.73 15.37
N MET A 156 5.95 -5.82 15.64
CA MET A 156 5.49 -6.77 14.62
C MET A 156 3.99 -6.64 14.38
N PRO A 157 3.50 -6.93 13.16
CA PRO A 157 2.06 -7.00 12.91
C PRO A 157 1.42 -8.14 13.69
N ASN A 158 0.13 -7.99 14.00
CA ASN A 158 -0.72 -9.04 14.55
C ASN A 158 -2.04 -9.09 13.75
N THR A 159 -1.94 -9.02 12.43
CA THR A 159 -3.07 -9.10 11.51
C THR A 159 -3.46 -10.56 11.27
N GLY A 160 -4.68 -10.78 10.77
CA GLY A 160 -5.13 -12.08 10.31
C GLY A 160 -4.51 -12.52 8.97
N PRO A 161 -5.10 -13.53 8.31
CA PRO A 161 -4.58 -14.07 7.07
C PRO A 161 -4.81 -13.10 5.91
N ASP A 162 -3.81 -12.91 5.04
CA ASP A 162 -3.99 -12.07 3.86
C ASP A 162 -4.99 -12.72 2.89
N PRO A 163 -6.15 -12.09 2.62
CA PRO A 163 -7.13 -12.58 1.65
C PRO A 163 -6.56 -12.80 0.24
N TYR A 164 -5.46 -12.13 -0.12
CA TYR A 164 -4.86 -12.22 -1.44
C TYR A 164 -3.58 -13.06 -1.50
N ALA A 165 -3.18 -13.72 -0.41
CA ALA A 165 -1.95 -14.53 -0.39
C ALA A 165 -1.92 -15.64 -1.45
N GLN A 166 -3.08 -16.23 -1.79
CA GLN A 166 -3.15 -17.23 -2.86
C GLN A 166 -2.77 -16.65 -4.23
N LEU A 167 -3.09 -15.38 -4.50
CA LEU A 167 -2.70 -14.72 -5.75
C LEU A 167 -1.19 -14.52 -5.80
N ALA A 168 -0.54 -14.25 -4.68
CA ALA A 168 0.92 -14.17 -4.63
C ALA A 168 1.58 -15.51 -5.00
N VAL A 169 0.92 -16.65 -4.74
CA VAL A 169 1.38 -17.97 -5.21
C VAL A 169 1.17 -18.14 -6.72
N GLU A 170 0.05 -17.63 -7.26
CA GLU A 170 -0.28 -17.73 -8.68
C GLU A 170 0.55 -16.80 -9.57
N GLU A 171 0.87 -15.61 -9.06
CA GLU A 171 1.62 -14.55 -9.76
C GLU A 171 3.14 -14.68 -9.60
N ALA A 172 3.64 -15.53 -8.69
CA ALA A 172 5.08 -15.74 -8.45
C ALA A 172 5.81 -16.27 -9.69
N GLU A 173 6.98 -15.67 -9.99
CA GLU A 173 7.71 -15.91 -11.23
C GLU A 173 8.48 -17.24 -11.21
N ASP A 174 8.90 -17.70 -10.02
CA ASP A 174 9.65 -18.93 -9.83
C ASP A 174 9.14 -19.81 -8.68
N GLU A 175 9.63 -21.05 -8.63
CA GLU A 175 9.19 -22.02 -7.61
C GLU A 175 9.68 -21.69 -6.19
N ALA A 176 10.77 -20.94 -6.03
CA ALA A 176 11.26 -20.52 -4.72
C ALA A 176 10.34 -19.45 -4.10
N GLU A 177 9.88 -18.50 -4.92
CA GLU A 177 8.88 -17.50 -4.55
C GLU A 177 7.53 -18.16 -4.23
N LYS A 178 7.10 -19.14 -5.05
CA LYS A 178 5.88 -19.91 -4.77
C LYS A 178 5.95 -20.66 -3.46
N GLU A 179 7.06 -21.32 -3.17
CA GLU A 179 7.24 -22.06 -1.92
C GLU A 179 7.20 -21.13 -0.71
N LYS A 180 7.84 -19.95 -0.81
CA LYS A 180 7.78 -18.90 0.21
C LYS A 180 6.35 -18.40 0.42
N ALA A 181 5.61 -18.13 -0.66
CA ALA A 181 4.22 -17.67 -0.59
C ALA A 181 3.29 -18.74 0.01
N ARG A 182 3.48 -20.03 -0.35
CA ARG A 182 2.75 -21.16 0.25
C ARG A 182 3.04 -21.32 1.73
N ALA A 183 4.30 -21.18 2.14
CA ALA A 183 4.68 -21.23 3.55
C ALA A 183 4.07 -20.07 4.36
N LEU A 184 4.03 -18.85 3.80
CA LEU A 184 3.36 -17.71 4.43
C LEU A 184 1.86 -17.96 4.59
N LEU A 185 1.20 -18.49 3.55
CA LEU A 185 -0.21 -18.83 3.58
C LEU A 185 -0.52 -19.93 4.62
N ALA A 186 0.32 -20.97 4.70
CA ALA A 186 0.12 -22.08 5.63
C ALA A 186 0.32 -21.69 7.10
N ASN A 187 1.18 -20.70 7.37
CA ASN A 187 1.45 -20.20 8.71
C ASN A 187 0.62 -18.98 9.10
N ALA A 188 -0.33 -18.57 8.24
CA ALA A 188 -1.16 -17.41 8.52
C ALA A 188 -2.07 -17.68 9.74
N PRO A 189 -2.17 -16.72 10.68
CA PRO A 189 -3.05 -16.87 11.84
C PRO A 189 -4.51 -16.96 11.37
N PRO A 190 -5.41 -17.60 12.15
CA PRO A 190 -6.83 -17.59 11.83
C PRO A 190 -7.39 -16.16 11.88
N SER A 191 -8.35 -15.87 10.99
CA SER A 191 -9.01 -14.56 11.01
C SER A 191 -9.87 -14.41 12.26
N ILE A 192 -9.71 -13.28 12.95
CA ILE A 192 -10.61 -12.88 14.04
C ILE A 192 -11.85 -12.14 13.51
N LEU A 193 -11.77 -11.56 12.31
CA LEU A 193 -12.86 -10.79 11.70
C LEU A 193 -13.93 -11.68 11.06
N ASN A 194 -13.54 -12.85 10.55
CA ASN A 194 -14.46 -13.85 9.97
C ASN A 194 -15.41 -13.25 8.91
N LEU A 195 -14.86 -12.40 8.04
CA LEU A 195 -15.63 -11.72 7.01
C LEU A 195 -16.22 -12.72 6.00
N ASP A 196 -17.44 -12.44 5.54
CA ASP A 196 -18.18 -13.23 4.55
C ASP A 196 -17.79 -12.93 3.09
N TYR A 197 -16.66 -12.24 2.88
CA TYR A 197 -16.25 -11.78 1.58
C TYR A 197 -15.72 -12.94 0.75
N ARG A 198 -16.08 -12.97 -0.54
CA ARG A 198 -15.51 -13.94 -1.50
C ARG A 198 -13.98 -13.91 -1.52
N GLN A 199 -13.40 -12.72 -1.37
CA GLN A 199 -11.96 -12.49 -1.46
C GLN A 199 -11.21 -12.99 -0.23
N GLY A 200 -11.88 -13.35 0.87
CA GLY A 200 -11.25 -13.87 2.08
C GLY A 200 -11.82 -13.28 3.36
N THR A 201 -11.44 -13.86 4.48
CA THR A 201 -12.06 -13.63 5.79
C THR A 201 -11.50 -12.45 6.57
N ASP A 202 -10.44 -11.80 6.07
CA ASP A 202 -9.74 -10.70 6.75
C ASP A 202 -9.47 -9.49 5.85
N LEU A 203 -8.77 -8.50 6.42
CA LEU A 203 -8.30 -7.32 5.73
C LEU A 203 -7.06 -7.64 4.87
N PRO A 204 -6.94 -7.06 3.66
CA PRO A 204 -5.73 -7.15 2.85
C PRO A 204 -4.51 -6.60 3.59
N LEU A 205 -3.34 -7.18 3.33
CA LEU A 205 -2.10 -6.80 4.01
C LEU A 205 -1.12 -6.09 3.07
N LEU A 206 -0.27 -5.23 3.66
CA LEU A 206 0.94 -4.70 3.02
C LEU A 206 2.05 -5.75 3.03
N LYS A 207 3.14 -5.46 2.31
CA LYS A 207 4.36 -6.26 2.18
C LYS A 207 4.89 -6.87 3.49
N TYR A 208 4.72 -6.18 4.61
CA TYR A 208 5.24 -6.60 5.92
C TYR A 208 4.16 -7.09 6.89
N GLY A 209 2.95 -7.38 6.40
CA GLY A 209 1.88 -7.93 7.21
C GLY A 209 1.06 -6.90 7.99
N PHE A 210 1.29 -5.60 7.82
CA PHE A 210 0.37 -4.59 8.39
C PHE A 210 -0.88 -4.46 7.51
N THR A 211 -1.97 -3.96 8.08
CA THR A 211 -3.22 -3.75 7.33
C THR A 211 -3.01 -2.77 6.19
N ASP A 212 -3.39 -3.17 4.97
CA ASP A 212 -3.33 -2.36 3.77
C ASP A 212 -4.30 -1.18 3.85
N SER A 213 -3.75 0.00 3.57
CA SER A 213 -4.48 1.25 3.42
C SER A 213 -3.97 1.94 2.17
N HIS A 214 -4.84 2.66 1.47
CA HIS A 214 -4.42 3.39 0.30
C HIS A 214 -3.59 4.61 0.72
N PHE A 215 -2.28 4.41 0.90
CA PHE A 215 -1.37 5.32 1.62
C PHE A 215 -1.43 6.78 1.17
N ILE A 216 -1.53 7.02 -0.14
CA ILE A 216 -1.48 8.39 -0.69
C ILE A 216 -2.85 9.06 -0.61
N CYS A 217 -3.86 8.46 -1.24
CA CYS A 217 -5.14 9.14 -1.42
C CYS A 217 -6.11 8.91 -0.25
N PHE A 218 -6.14 7.73 0.38
CA PHE A 218 -7.10 7.37 1.45
C PHE A 218 -6.37 6.76 2.64
N PRO A 219 -5.46 7.51 3.30
CA PRO A 219 -4.55 6.95 4.29
C PRO A 219 -5.26 6.32 5.48
N TYR A 220 -6.53 6.63 5.76
CA TYR A 220 -7.29 6.07 6.88
C TYR A 220 -8.27 4.97 6.48
N GLU A 221 -8.38 4.63 5.19
CA GLU A 221 -9.32 3.62 4.70
C GLU A 221 -8.60 2.29 4.46
N THR A 222 -9.26 1.18 4.78
CA THR A 222 -8.83 -0.13 4.28
C THR A 222 -9.41 -0.38 2.89
N ARG A 223 -8.95 -1.44 2.24
CA ARG A 223 -9.51 -1.92 0.97
C ARG A 223 -10.89 -2.57 1.10
N ARG A 224 -11.41 -2.74 2.32
CA ARG A 224 -12.76 -3.21 2.57
C ARG A 224 -13.62 -2.00 2.94
N THR A 225 -14.50 -1.59 2.04
CA THR A 225 -15.39 -0.45 2.27
C THR A 225 -16.18 -0.62 3.56
N GLY A 226 -16.13 0.37 4.45
CA GLY A 226 -16.83 0.35 5.73
C GLY A 226 -16.07 -0.38 6.85
N ILE A 227 -14.90 -0.96 6.60
CA ILE A 227 -14.03 -1.55 7.62
C ILE A 227 -12.74 -0.74 7.71
N TYR A 228 -12.35 -0.38 8.92
CA TYR A 228 -11.22 0.51 9.18
C TYR A 228 -10.26 -0.12 10.18
N ALA A 229 -8.97 0.09 9.97
CA ALA A 229 -7.93 -0.22 10.94
C ALA A 229 -7.37 1.10 11.50
N ALA A 230 -6.87 1.07 12.72
CA ALA A 230 -6.30 2.23 13.39
C ALA A 230 -5.10 1.85 14.26
N GLY A 231 -4.13 2.76 14.35
CA GLY A 231 -2.95 2.63 15.19
C GLY A 231 -1.96 1.58 14.68
N PRO A 232 -1.25 0.88 15.59
CA PRO A 232 -0.16 -0.04 15.23
C PRO A 232 -0.54 -1.19 14.29
N GLN A 233 -1.83 -1.46 14.06
CA GLN A 233 -2.29 -2.41 13.05
C GLN A 233 -1.96 -1.98 11.60
N ARG A 234 -1.75 -0.69 11.34
CA ARG A 234 -1.45 -0.18 9.99
C ARG A 234 0.03 -0.01 9.71
N ARG A 235 0.81 0.27 10.75
CA ARG A 235 2.27 0.40 10.77
C ARG A 235 2.72 0.68 12.21
N PRO A 236 4.00 0.53 12.54
CA PRO A 236 4.53 1.02 13.81
C PRO A 236 4.22 2.52 14.00
N MET A 237 3.73 2.89 15.18
CA MET A 237 3.31 4.27 15.52
C MET A 237 3.47 4.53 17.01
N ASP A 238 3.70 5.80 17.36
CA ASP A 238 3.58 6.27 18.74
C ASP A 238 2.11 6.49 19.15
N MET A 239 1.87 6.82 20.42
CA MET A 239 0.51 7.02 20.95
C MET A 239 -0.22 8.22 20.31
N ARG A 240 0.51 9.28 19.95
CA ARG A 240 -0.08 10.48 19.34
C ARG A 240 -0.50 10.19 17.91
N GLN A 241 0.40 9.58 17.15
CA GLN A 241 0.12 9.10 15.80
C GLN A 241 -1.04 8.12 15.79
N ALA A 242 -1.09 7.17 16.73
CA ALA A 242 -2.19 6.23 16.84
C ALA A 242 -3.53 6.92 17.16
N ALA A 243 -3.53 7.96 17.99
CA ALA A 243 -4.73 8.75 18.29
C ALA A 243 -5.21 9.55 17.06
N ASP A 244 -4.30 10.23 16.36
CA ASP A 244 -4.61 10.97 15.14
C ASP A 244 -5.10 10.01 14.03
N ASP A 245 -4.51 8.81 13.95
CA ASP A 245 -4.92 7.75 13.03
C ASP A 245 -6.32 7.20 13.34
N ALA A 246 -6.61 6.94 14.62
CA ALA A 246 -7.93 6.52 15.07
C ALA A 246 -9.00 7.58 14.80
N ALA A 247 -8.68 8.86 14.99
CA ALA A 247 -9.58 9.96 14.64
C ALA A 247 -9.89 10.00 13.14
N GLY A 248 -8.87 9.84 12.29
CA GLY A 248 -9.05 9.75 10.83
C GLY A 248 -9.91 8.55 10.42
N ALA A 249 -9.67 7.38 11.01
CA ALA A 249 -10.46 6.17 10.79
C ALA A 249 -11.93 6.37 11.19
N ALA A 250 -12.20 6.99 12.35
CA ALA A 250 -13.54 7.27 12.82
C ALA A 250 -14.30 8.23 11.88
N MET A 251 -13.64 9.31 11.42
CA MET A 251 -14.25 10.24 10.46
C MET A 251 -14.57 9.56 9.12
N LYS A 252 -13.72 8.64 8.66
CA LYS A 252 -13.99 7.84 7.48
C LYS A 252 -15.13 6.86 7.67
N ALA A 253 -15.25 6.24 8.84
CA ALA A 253 -16.38 5.38 9.18
C ALA A 253 -17.71 6.14 9.17
N ILE A 254 -17.74 7.35 9.75
CA ILE A 254 -18.92 8.23 9.71
C ILE A 254 -19.28 8.56 8.27
N GLN A 255 -18.30 9.00 7.46
CA GLN A 255 -18.51 9.31 6.05
C GLN A 255 -19.07 8.10 5.27
N ALA A 256 -18.56 6.89 5.50
CA ALA A 256 -19.08 5.70 4.82
C ALA A 256 -20.49 5.33 5.26
N ALA A 257 -20.81 5.45 6.56
CA ALA A 257 -22.14 5.21 7.08
C ALA A 257 -23.17 6.21 6.51
N GLU A 258 -22.83 7.50 6.48
CA GLU A 258 -23.67 8.55 5.89
C GLU A 258 -23.90 8.34 4.39
N ASN A 259 -22.85 7.99 3.64
CA ASN A 259 -22.97 7.69 2.22
C ASN A 259 -23.87 6.46 1.98
N ALA A 260 -23.65 5.37 2.74
CA ALA A 260 -24.47 4.17 2.64
C ALA A 260 -25.94 4.46 2.95
N GLY A 261 -26.24 5.26 3.97
CA GLY A 261 -27.61 5.68 4.32
C GLY A 261 -28.31 6.50 3.21
N ARG A 262 -27.55 7.07 2.28
CA ARG A 262 -28.04 7.85 1.13
C ARG A 262 -27.96 7.10 -0.20
N GLY A 263 -27.53 5.83 -0.19
CA GLY A 263 -27.26 5.06 -1.42
C GLY A 263 -26.04 5.53 -2.21
N MET A 264 -25.24 6.43 -1.63
CA MET A 264 -24.08 7.03 -2.26
C MET A 264 -22.85 6.14 -2.09
N ALA A 265 -21.97 6.17 -3.09
CA ALA A 265 -20.66 5.57 -2.95
C ALA A 265 -19.76 6.38 -2.02
N ALA A 266 -18.81 5.69 -1.38
CA ALA A 266 -17.67 6.34 -0.75
C ALA A 266 -16.64 6.79 -1.81
N HIS A 267 -15.64 7.57 -1.38
CA HIS A 267 -14.52 8.03 -2.22
C HIS A 267 -13.91 6.87 -3.05
N PRO A 268 -13.44 7.06 -4.30
CA PRO A 268 -13.27 8.30 -5.06
C PRO A 268 -14.49 8.84 -5.78
N ARG A 269 -15.55 8.05 -5.92
CA ARG A 269 -16.80 8.51 -6.53
C ARG A 269 -17.82 8.92 -5.47
N ALA A 270 -17.36 9.71 -4.49
CA ALA A 270 -18.20 10.16 -3.38
C ALA A 270 -19.47 10.85 -3.92
N GLY A 271 -20.64 10.43 -3.44
CA GLY A 271 -21.93 10.98 -3.89
C GLY A 271 -22.50 10.36 -5.16
N ASP A 272 -21.80 9.44 -5.84
CA ASP A 272 -22.36 8.74 -7.01
C ASP A 272 -23.49 7.79 -6.58
N LEU A 273 -24.69 8.07 -7.09
CA LEU A 273 -25.91 7.31 -6.84
C LEU A 273 -26.07 6.11 -7.77
N SER A 274 -25.30 6.04 -8.84
CA SER A 274 -25.37 4.92 -9.78
C SER A 274 -24.72 3.68 -9.19
N PHE A 275 -25.40 2.54 -9.27
CA PHE A 275 -24.89 1.24 -8.84
C PHE A 275 -24.99 0.20 -9.97
N PRO A 276 -24.18 -0.87 -9.92
CA PRO A 276 -24.23 -1.88 -10.96
C PRO A 276 -25.53 -2.66 -10.88
N SER A 277 -26.20 -2.80 -12.01
CA SER A 277 -27.28 -3.76 -12.23
C SER A 277 -26.87 -4.75 -13.31
N PHE A 278 -27.58 -5.87 -13.42
CA PHE A 278 -27.34 -6.83 -14.50
C PHE A 278 -28.62 -7.43 -15.06
N ARG A 279 -28.59 -7.77 -16.35
CA ARG A 279 -29.64 -8.56 -16.99
C ARG A 279 -29.38 -10.05 -16.75
N LYS A 280 -30.37 -10.77 -16.24
CA LYS A 280 -30.26 -12.23 -16.01
C LYS A 280 -30.19 -12.96 -17.35
N GLU A 281 -30.98 -12.51 -18.31
CA GLU A 281 -30.94 -12.97 -19.69
C GLU A 281 -29.58 -12.62 -20.30
N GLY A 282 -28.84 -13.65 -20.72
CA GLY A 282 -27.50 -13.54 -21.29
C GLY A 282 -26.36 -13.67 -20.26
N CYS A 283 -26.64 -13.63 -18.95
CA CYS A 283 -25.61 -13.90 -17.95
C CYS A 283 -25.21 -15.38 -17.98
N THR A 284 -23.91 -15.65 -18.21
CA THR A 284 -23.35 -17.00 -18.30
C THR A 284 -22.80 -17.55 -16.98
N GLN A 285 -22.99 -16.82 -15.87
CA GLN A 285 -22.51 -17.22 -14.53
C GLN A 285 -21.00 -17.52 -14.49
N CYS A 286 -20.20 -16.86 -15.33
CA CYS A 286 -18.76 -17.08 -15.46
C CYS A 286 -17.92 -16.54 -14.28
N LYS A 287 -18.54 -15.81 -13.34
CA LYS A 287 -17.94 -15.28 -12.10
C LYS A 287 -16.83 -14.24 -12.25
N ARG A 288 -16.46 -13.82 -13.47
CA ARG A 288 -15.44 -12.79 -13.66
C ARG A 288 -15.73 -11.51 -12.87
N CYS A 289 -16.99 -11.07 -12.86
CA CYS A 289 -17.40 -9.89 -12.10
C CYS A 289 -17.21 -10.05 -10.57
N THR A 290 -17.44 -11.24 -10.01
CA THR A 290 -17.28 -11.49 -8.57
C THR A 290 -15.81 -11.62 -8.17
N VAL A 291 -14.99 -12.23 -9.04
CA VAL A 291 -13.54 -12.39 -8.84
C VAL A 291 -12.79 -11.07 -9.02
N GLU A 292 -13.06 -10.34 -10.10
CA GLU A 292 -12.32 -9.11 -10.45
C GLU A 292 -12.78 -7.88 -9.64
N CYS A 293 -13.82 -7.97 -8.80
CA CYS A 293 -14.22 -6.86 -7.95
C CYS A 293 -13.14 -6.57 -6.87
N PRO A 294 -12.45 -5.41 -6.92
CA PRO A 294 -11.33 -5.15 -6.00
C PRO A 294 -11.79 -4.95 -4.55
N PHE A 295 -13.06 -4.63 -4.34
CA PHE A 295 -13.65 -4.36 -3.03
C PHE A 295 -14.48 -5.52 -2.48
N GLY A 296 -14.63 -6.62 -3.22
CA GLY A 296 -15.48 -7.74 -2.80
C GLY A 296 -16.95 -7.37 -2.60
N ALA A 297 -17.44 -6.47 -3.45
CA ALA A 297 -18.81 -5.96 -3.39
C ALA A 297 -19.83 -6.88 -4.09
N ILE A 298 -19.42 -8.03 -4.60
CA ILE A 298 -20.29 -8.90 -5.41
C ILE A 298 -20.11 -10.35 -4.95
N ASN A 299 -21.16 -10.88 -4.35
CA ASN A 299 -21.28 -12.29 -3.95
C ASN A 299 -22.04 -13.08 -5.03
N GLU A 300 -22.38 -14.33 -4.74
CA GLU A 300 -23.19 -15.20 -5.60
C GLU A 300 -24.46 -15.62 -4.85
N ASP A 301 -25.61 -15.63 -5.54
CA ASP A 301 -26.82 -16.27 -5.02
C ASP A 301 -26.74 -17.80 -5.13
N GLU A 302 -27.77 -18.51 -4.66
CA GLU A 302 -27.85 -19.98 -4.72
C GLU A 302 -27.77 -20.53 -6.16
N LYS A 303 -28.17 -19.73 -7.14
CA LYS A 303 -28.13 -20.06 -8.57
C LYS A 303 -26.83 -19.59 -9.24
N ARG A 304 -25.86 -19.08 -8.46
CA ARG A 304 -24.56 -18.56 -8.92
C ARG A 304 -24.65 -17.26 -9.74
N TYR A 305 -25.76 -16.54 -9.69
CA TYR A 305 -25.85 -15.20 -10.25
C TYR A 305 -25.18 -14.19 -9.33
N PRO A 306 -24.63 -13.08 -9.87
CA PRO A 306 -24.01 -12.04 -9.06
C PRO A 306 -25.05 -11.37 -8.14
N MET A 307 -24.71 -11.30 -6.86
CA MET A 307 -25.46 -10.59 -5.83
C MET A 307 -24.66 -9.37 -5.38
N PHE A 308 -25.11 -8.19 -5.80
CA PHE A 308 -24.41 -6.93 -5.53
C PHE A 308 -24.69 -6.45 -4.11
N ASN A 309 -23.63 -6.01 -3.42
CA ASN A 309 -23.74 -5.23 -2.19
C ASN A 309 -23.39 -3.78 -2.52
N GLU A 310 -24.42 -2.95 -2.57
CA GLU A 310 -24.29 -1.55 -2.98
C GLU A 310 -23.43 -0.74 -2.01
N SER A 311 -23.54 -1.00 -0.71
CA SER A 311 -22.77 -0.32 0.34
C SER A 311 -21.27 -0.66 0.30
N ARG A 312 -20.88 -1.82 -0.22
CA ARG A 312 -19.47 -2.19 -0.43
C ARG A 312 -18.89 -1.59 -1.72
N CYS A 313 -19.74 -1.28 -2.69
CA CYS A 313 -19.34 -0.94 -4.05
C CYS A 313 -18.86 0.51 -4.21
N ARG A 314 -17.64 0.70 -4.71
CA ARG A 314 -17.03 2.02 -4.99
C ARG A 314 -17.30 2.56 -6.40
N ARG A 315 -18.23 1.94 -7.15
CA ARG A 315 -18.70 2.35 -8.50
C ARG A 315 -17.61 2.46 -9.57
N CYS A 316 -16.51 1.72 -9.43
CA CYS A 316 -15.36 1.77 -10.36
C CYS A 316 -15.65 1.27 -11.78
N GLY A 317 -16.72 0.48 -11.98
CA GLY A 317 -17.06 -0.09 -13.28
C GLY A 317 -16.26 -1.34 -13.68
N THR A 318 -15.36 -1.88 -12.85
CA THR A 318 -14.56 -3.07 -13.20
C THR A 318 -15.43 -4.28 -13.55
N CYS A 319 -16.50 -4.53 -12.79
CA CYS A 319 -17.41 -5.65 -13.07
C CYS A 319 -18.07 -5.56 -14.45
N MET A 320 -18.38 -4.34 -14.91
CA MET A 320 -18.90 -4.07 -16.25
C MET A 320 -17.85 -4.37 -17.31
N GLY A 321 -16.62 -3.87 -17.14
CA GLY A 321 -15.51 -4.13 -18.06
C GLY A 321 -15.09 -5.59 -18.13
N ALA A 322 -15.23 -6.32 -17.02
CA ALA A 322 -14.92 -7.75 -16.89
C ALA A 322 -15.96 -8.67 -17.54
N CYS A 323 -17.20 -8.20 -17.71
CA CYS A 323 -18.30 -9.01 -18.20
C CYS A 323 -18.16 -9.29 -19.70
N PRO A 324 -17.89 -10.54 -20.14
CA PRO A 324 -17.66 -10.84 -21.55
C PRO A 324 -18.95 -10.69 -22.39
N VAL A 325 -20.10 -10.93 -21.76
CA VAL A 325 -21.44 -10.86 -22.37
C VAL A 325 -22.15 -9.52 -22.13
N ARG A 326 -21.46 -8.55 -21.54
CA ARG A 326 -21.90 -7.14 -21.41
C ARG A 326 -23.30 -6.97 -20.79
N VAL A 327 -23.66 -7.82 -19.82
CA VAL A 327 -24.97 -7.73 -19.15
C VAL A 327 -24.99 -6.82 -17.94
N ILE A 328 -23.83 -6.34 -17.47
CA ILE A 328 -23.70 -5.44 -16.32
C ILE A 328 -23.65 -3.99 -16.80
N SER A 329 -24.37 -3.09 -16.15
CA SER A 329 -24.39 -1.66 -16.46
C SER A 329 -24.64 -0.79 -15.22
N PHE A 330 -24.30 0.49 -15.30
CA PHE A 330 -24.72 1.52 -14.36
C PHE A 330 -25.66 2.48 -15.10
N GLU A 331 -26.58 3.12 -14.38
CA GLU A 331 -27.56 4.04 -14.97
C GLU A 331 -26.93 5.17 -15.81
N ASN A 332 -25.82 5.73 -15.32
CA ASN A 332 -25.08 6.83 -15.96
C ASN A 332 -23.72 6.38 -16.55
N TYR A 333 -23.43 5.07 -16.62
CA TYR A 333 -22.18 4.55 -17.16
C TYR A 333 -22.33 3.10 -17.64
N SER A 334 -22.25 2.90 -18.95
CA SER A 334 -22.37 1.58 -19.57
C SER A 334 -21.36 1.39 -20.70
N ILE A 335 -21.26 0.14 -21.18
CA ILE A 335 -20.50 -0.16 -22.40
C ILE A 335 -21.00 0.68 -23.57
N ASP A 336 -22.33 0.85 -23.68
CA ASP A 336 -22.94 1.59 -24.78
C ASP A 336 -22.67 3.09 -24.67
N THR A 337 -22.75 3.70 -23.48
CA THR A 337 -22.53 5.16 -23.35
C THR A 337 -21.12 5.57 -23.74
N VAL A 338 -20.11 4.77 -23.39
CA VAL A 338 -18.71 5.03 -23.79
C VAL A 338 -18.50 4.65 -25.26
N GLY A 339 -19.11 3.54 -25.72
CA GLY A 339 -19.05 3.13 -27.13
C GLY A 339 -19.63 4.18 -28.07
N GLN A 340 -20.70 4.88 -27.67
CA GLN A 340 -21.27 6.00 -28.44
C GLN A 340 -20.34 7.21 -28.45
N GLN A 341 -19.68 7.53 -27.34
CA GLN A 341 -18.66 8.60 -27.34
C GLN A 341 -17.53 8.30 -28.32
N ILE A 342 -17.05 7.05 -28.36
CA ILE A 342 -16.01 6.60 -29.30
C ILE A 342 -16.48 6.75 -30.75
N LYS A 343 -17.71 6.31 -31.07
CA LYS A 343 -18.27 6.30 -32.43
C LYS A 343 -18.63 7.70 -32.95
N ASN A 344 -18.96 8.63 -32.07
CA ASN A 344 -19.31 10.00 -32.45
C ASN A 344 -18.10 10.92 -32.65
N VAL A 345 -16.89 10.44 -32.36
CA VAL A 345 -15.68 11.16 -32.73
C VAL A 345 -15.49 11.05 -34.23
N GLU A 346 -15.35 12.20 -34.89
CA GLU A 346 -15.01 12.29 -36.30
C GLU A 346 -13.61 11.68 -36.57
N VAL A 347 -13.59 10.63 -37.38
CA VAL A 347 -12.37 9.98 -37.86
C VAL A 347 -12.08 10.54 -39.25
N PRO A 348 -10.89 11.15 -39.49
CA PRO A 348 -10.54 11.66 -40.80
C PRO A 348 -10.52 10.56 -41.87
N GLU A 349 -11.00 10.88 -43.07
CA GLU A 349 -10.94 9.98 -44.22
C GLU A 349 -9.49 9.64 -44.58
N GLU A 350 -9.29 8.53 -45.30
CA GLU A 350 -7.96 8.07 -45.73
C GLU A 350 -7.18 9.18 -46.47
N PHE A 351 -7.85 9.92 -47.36
CA PHE A 351 -7.26 10.98 -48.18
C PHE A 351 -6.90 12.25 -47.41
N GLU A 352 -7.38 12.40 -46.17
CA GLU A 352 -7.01 13.55 -45.34
C GLU A 352 -5.64 13.40 -44.68
N GLU A 353 -5.04 12.20 -44.69
CA GLU A 353 -3.71 11.89 -44.15
C GLU A 353 -3.49 12.34 -42.68
N LYS A 354 -4.57 12.48 -41.90
CA LYS A 354 -4.52 12.88 -40.49
C LYS A 354 -4.78 11.69 -39.57
N PRO A 355 -4.00 11.51 -38.49
CA PRO A 355 -4.28 10.45 -37.53
C PRO A 355 -5.49 10.81 -36.66
N ARG A 356 -6.04 9.82 -35.97
CA ARG A 356 -6.97 9.94 -34.87
C ARG A 356 -6.52 8.99 -33.77
N ILE A 357 -6.20 9.56 -32.62
CA ILE A 357 -5.70 8.81 -31.45
C ILE A 357 -6.76 8.85 -30.37
N LEU A 358 -7.24 7.68 -29.93
CA LEU A 358 -8.11 7.58 -28.76
C LEU A 358 -7.26 7.55 -27.49
N VAL A 359 -7.66 8.31 -26.48
CA VAL A 359 -7.09 8.22 -25.14
C VAL A 359 -8.20 7.85 -24.16
N LEU A 360 -8.15 6.65 -23.59
CA LEU A 360 -9.02 6.27 -22.48
C LEU A 360 -8.25 6.54 -21.17
N ALA A 361 -8.61 7.65 -20.51
CA ALA A 361 -7.90 8.13 -19.34
C ALA A 361 -8.66 7.80 -18.05
N CYS A 362 -8.02 7.16 -17.08
CA CYS A 362 -8.58 7.00 -15.75
C CYS A 362 -8.88 8.38 -15.14
N GLU A 363 -10.10 8.55 -14.64
CA GLU A 363 -10.57 9.84 -14.09
C GLU A 363 -9.82 10.31 -12.83
N ASN A 364 -9.07 9.43 -12.16
CA ASN A 364 -8.49 9.72 -10.85
C ASN A 364 -7.07 10.32 -10.93
N ASP A 365 -6.17 9.71 -11.70
CA ASP A 365 -4.79 10.21 -11.84
C ASP A 365 -4.52 10.75 -13.25
N ALA A 366 -4.86 9.96 -14.27
CA ALA A 366 -4.51 10.28 -15.65
C ALA A 366 -5.24 11.53 -16.16
N TYR A 367 -6.54 11.62 -15.96
CA TYR A 367 -7.30 12.80 -16.41
C TYR A 367 -6.89 14.08 -15.66
N PRO A 368 -6.74 14.09 -14.32
CA PRO A 368 -6.24 15.27 -13.61
C PRO A 368 -4.79 15.64 -13.94
N ALA A 369 -3.93 14.68 -14.31
CA ALA A 369 -2.59 14.98 -14.81
C ALA A 369 -2.65 15.72 -16.17
N LEU A 370 -3.55 15.32 -17.07
CA LEU A 370 -3.77 16.02 -18.34
C LEU A 370 -4.41 17.41 -18.14
N ASP A 371 -5.30 17.57 -17.15
CA ASP A 371 -5.90 18.86 -16.83
C ASP A 371 -4.84 19.84 -16.30
N GLN A 372 -3.99 19.40 -15.37
CA GLN A 372 -2.83 20.17 -14.91
C GLN A 372 -1.84 20.47 -16.03
N ALA A 373 -1.62 19.54 -16.95
CA ALA A 373 -0.78 19.77 -18.13
C ALA A 373 -1.30 20.94 -18.97
N GLY A 374 -2.62 20.95 -19.24
CA GLY A 374 -3.28 22.05 -19.94
C GLY A 374 -3.14 23.38 -19.20
N MET A 375 -3.32 23.39 -17.88
CA MET A 375 -3.13 24.60 -17.05
C MET A 375 -1.69 25.14 -17.06
N ASN A 376 -0.70 24.26 -17.27
CA ASN A 376 0.71 24.62 -17.37
C ASN A 376 1.17 24.89 -18.81
N GLY A 377 0.26 24.89 -19.79
CA GLY A 377 0.59 25.13 -21.19
C GLY A 377 1.35 23.98 -21.87
N VAL A 378 1.30 22.76 -21.32
CA VAL A 378 1.87 21.57 -21.94
C VAL A 378 0.91 21.06 -23.02
N GLU A 379 1.38 21.01 -24.25
CA GLU A 379 0.54 20.67 -25.40
C GLU A 379 0.40 19.15 -25.62
N ILE A 380 -0.82 18.74 -25.97
CA ILE A 380 -1.14 17.39 -26.44
C ILE A 380 -1.41 17.47 -27.95
N ASN A 381 -1.05 16.42 -28.67
CA ASN A 381 -1.29 16.32 -30.10
C ASN A 381 -2.75 16.63 -30.46
N PRO A 382 -3.03 17.54 -31.41
CA PRO A 382 -4.39 18.00 -31.72
C PRO A 382 -5.31 16.90 -32.29
N TRP A 383 -4.72 15.78 -32.72
CA TRP A 383 -5.43 14.61 -33.23
C TRP A 383 -5.88 13.63 -32.15
N ALA A 384 -5.41 13.80 -30.91
CA ALA A 384 -5.84 12.99 -29.78
C ALA A 384 -7.25 13.37 -29.31
N ARG A 385 -8.04 12.39 -28.88
CA ARG A 385 -9.35 12.57 -28.25
C ARG A 385 -9.39 11.81 -26.94
N VAL A 386 -9.54 12.57 -25.85
CA VAL A 386 -9.55 12.02 -24.49
C VAL A 386 -10.98 11.72 -24.09
N ILE A 387 -11.24 10.47 -23.71
CA ILE A 387 -12.48 10.03 -23.09
C ILE A 387 -12.13 9.57 -21.67
N PRO A 388 -12.60 10.27 -20.61
CA PRO A 388 -12.40 9.82 -19.25
C PRO A 388 -13.21 8.54 -18.98
N VAL A 389 -12.57 7.57 -18.33
CA VAL A 389 -13.20 6.35 -17.84
C VAL A 389 -13.07 6.30 -16.32
N ARG A 390 -14.09 5.75 -15.64
CA ARG A 390 -14.12 5.69 -14.17
C ARG A 390 -12.85 5.08 -13.59
N CYS A 391 -12.43 3.99 -14.20
CA CYS A 391 -11.22 3.28 -13.86
C CYS A 391 -10.70 2.61 -15.12
N LEU A 392 -9.39 2.49 -15.25
CA LEU A 392 -8.82 1.66 -16.31
C LEU A 392 -9.27 0.19 -16.20
N GLY A 393 -9.53 -0.28 -14.97
CA GLY A 393 -10.15 -1.58 -14.71
C GLY A 393 -11.56 -1.74 -15.32
N SER A 394 -12.26 -0.65 -15.63
CA SER A 394 -13.56 -0.70 -16.32
C SER A 394 -13.46 -0.83 -17.83
N VAL A 395 -12.27 -0.63 -18.42
CA VAL A 395 -12.06 -0.71 -19.86
C VAL A 395 -12.38 -2.12 -20.33
N SER A 396 -13.34 -2.21 -21.25
CA SER A 396 -13.71 -3.44 -21.92
C SER A 396 -12.90 -3.59 -23.21
N LEU A 397 -12.53 -4.83 -23.56
CA LEU A 397 -11.93 -5.13 -24.87
C LEU A 397 -12.84 -4.67 -26.03
N SER A 398 -14.15 -4.62 -25.80
CA SER A 398 -15.12 -4.13 -26.78
C SER A 398 -14.88 -2.69 -27.22
N TRP A 399 -14.48 -1.80 -26.31
CA TRP A 399 -14.17 -0.42 -26.66
C TRP A 399 -12.92 -0.34 -27.53
N VAL A 400 -11.91 -1.18 -27.25
CA VAL A 400 -10.72 -1.26 -28.08
C VAL A 400 -11.08 -1.74 -29.49
N THR A 401 -11.81 -2.84 -29.62
CA THR A 401 -12.21 -3.37 -30.93
C THR A 401 -13.13 -2.43 -31.70
N ASP A 402 -14.12 -1.82 -31.04
CA ASP A 402 -15.05 -0.87 -31.68
C ASP A 402 -14.30 0.39 -32.16
N SER A 403 -13.29 0.86 -31.41
CA SER A 403 -12.45 1.99 -31.82
C SER A 403 -11.64 1.66 -33.07
N LEU A 404 -10.98 0.51 -33.11
CA LEU A 404 -10.20 0.10 -34.28
C LEU A 404 -11.07 -0.04 -35.53
N ASN A 405 -12.24 -0.68 -35.38
CA ASN A 405 -13.22 -0.82 -36.46
C ASN A 405 -13.80 0.52 -36.93
N SER A 406 -13.74 1.57 -36.09
CA SER A 406 -14.17 2.91 -36.46
C SER A 406 -13.06 3.72 -37.14
N GLY A 407 -11.88 3.14 -37.39
CA GLY A 407 -10.79 3.78 -38.12
C GLY A 407 -9.79 4.56 -37.26
N TYR A 408 -9.81 4.40 -35.93
CA TYR A 408 -8.78 4.98 -35.06
C TYR A 408 -7.40 4.38 -35.36
N ASP A 409 -6.38 5.23 -35.42
CA ASP A 409 -5.02 4.81 -35.79
C ASP A 409 -4.21 4.31 -34.61
N GLY A 410 -4.49 4.84 -33.42
CA GLY A 410 -3.83 4.51 -32.17
C GLY A 410 -4.73 4.69 -30.96
N ILE A 411 -4.50 3.87 -29.92
CA ILE A 411 -5.25 3.86 -28.67
C ILE A 411 -4.27 3.89 -27.51
N VAL A 412 -4.39 4.90 -26.66
CA VAL A 412 -3.61 5.06 -25.44
C VAL A 412 -4.53 4.84 -24.24
N LEU A 413 -4.20 3.85 -23.42
CA LEU A 413 -4.88 3.55 -22.17
C LEU A 413 -4.04 4.09 -21.02
N LEU A 414 -4.53 5.09 -20.30
CA LEU A 414 -3.81 5.71 -19.18
C LEU A 414 -4.47 5.34 -17.85
N GLY A 415 -3.72 4.67 -16.98
CA GLY A 415 -4.17 4.26 -15.65
C GLY A 415 -3.23 4.74 -14.55
N CYS A 416 -3.73 4.75 -13.31
CA CYS A 416 -2.92 5.01 -12.11
C CYS A 416 -1.77 4.01 -11.98
N SER A 417 -0.67 4.39 -11.32
CA SER A 417 0.44 3.48 -11.00
C SER A 417 -0.02 2.23 -10.24
N LYS A 418 0.56 1.07 -10.57
CA LYS A 418 0.31 -0.24 -9.92
C LYS A 418 1.57 -0.77 -9.21
N GLY A 419 1.44 -1.91 -8.51
CA GLY A 419 2.57 -2.59 -7.87
C GLY A 419 2.73 -2.21 -6.39
N ASP A 420 3.96 -2.31 -5.88
CA ASP A 420 4.28 -2.08 -4.45
C ASP A 420 3.98 -0.64 -4.00
N ASP A 421 4.17 0.35 -4.88
CA ASP A 421 3.90 1.77 -4.64
C ASP A 421 2.67 2.26 -5.41
N TYR A 422 1.59 1.45 -5.41
CA TYR A 422 0.40 1.75 -6.21
C TYR A 422 -0.27 3.09 -5.81
N GLN A 423 -0.68 3.85 -6.82
CA GLN A 423 -1.57 5.02 -6.70
C GLN A 423 -2.99 4.69 -7.14
N CYS A 424 -3.24 3.43 -7.54
CA CYS A 424 -4.53 3.00 -8.04
C CYS A 424 -5.64 3.21 -7.01
N HIS A 425 -6.52 4.18 -7.30
CA HIS A 425 -7.64 4.55 -6.44
C HIS A 425 -8.66 3.42 -6.23
N PHE A 426 -8.67 2.45 -7.14
CA PHE A 426 -9.48 1.23 -7.04
C PHE A 426 -8.61 -0.02 -6.82
N VAL A 427 -7.43 0.19 -6.27
CA VAL A 427 -6.40 -0.75 -5.82
C VAL A 427 -5.78 -1.62 -6.91
N ARG A 428 -6.59 -2.37 -7.65
CA ARG A 428 -6.12 -3.31 -8.68
C ARG A 428 -6.61 -2.96 -10.08
N GLY A 429 -7.34 -1.86 -10.23
CA GLY A 429 -7.95 -1.47 -11.50
C GLY A 429 -6.95 -1.41 -12.66
N SER A 430 -5.84 -0.71 -12.46
CA SER A 430 -4.76 -0.61 -13.47
C SER A 430 -4.06 -1.94 -13.69
N ALA A 431 -3.76 -2.70 -12.63
CA ALA A 431 -3.13 -4.01 -12.75
C ALA A 431 -3.96 -5.00 -13.58
N MET A 432 -5.26 -5.10 -13.30
CA MET A 432 -6.19 -5.94 -14.06
C MET A 432 -6.35 -5.47 -15.52
N ALA A 433 -6.25 -4.15 -15.76
CA ALA A 433 -6.26 -3.64 -17.12
C ALA A 433 -4.99 -4.05 -17.88
N HIS A 434 -3.80 -3.89 -17.28
CA HIS A 434 -2.55 -4.34 -17.88
C HIS A 434 -2.57 -5.84 -18.24
N GLU A 435 -3.06 -6.69 -17.33
CA GLU A 435 -3.15 -8.13 -17.60
C GLU A 435 -4.14 -8.46 -18.72
N ARG A 436 -5.31 -7.80 -18.76
CA ARG A 436 -6.27 -8.01 -19.85
C ARG A 436 -5.74 -7.49 -21.18
N MET A 437 -5.01 -6.38 -21.16
CA MET A 437 -4.51 -5.72 -22.36
C MET A 437 -3.21 -6.32 -22.87
N SER A 438 -2.43 -7.06 -22.05
CA SER A 438 -1.28 -7.82 -22.56
C SER A 438 -1.69 -8.86 -23.61
N LYS A 439 -2.95 -9.33 -23.54
CA LYS A 439 -3.55 -10.28 -24.48
C LYS A 439 -4.20 -9.60 -25.70
N VAL A 440 -4.24 -8.26 -25.75
CA VAL A 440 -4.85 -7.53 -26.88
C VAL A 440 -4.05 -7.70 -28.17
N GLY A 441 -2.73 -7.90 -28.06
CA GLY A 441 -1.85 -8.11 -29.22
C GLY A 441 -2.28 -9.29 -30.10
N ASP A 442 -2.82 -10.35 -29.51
CA ASP A 442 -3.31 -11.51 -30.26
C ASP A 442 -4.61 -11.19 -31.01
N THR A 443 -5.46 -10.35 -30.42
CA THR A 443 -6.66 -9.83 -31.10
C THR A 443 -6.28 -8.93 -32.28
N LEU A 444 -5.29 -8.04 -32.10
CA LEU A 444 -4.79 -7.15 -33.15
C LEU A 444 -4.22 -7.93 -34.33
N LYS A 445 -3.40 -8.96 -34.06
CA LYS A 445 -2.87 -9.86 -35.10
C LYS A 445 -3.97 -10.56 -35.89
N THR A 446 -5.05 -10.97 -35.23
CA THR A 446 -6.20 -11.60 -35.90
C THR A 446 -6.95 -10.61 -36.82
N LEU A 447 -6.87 -9.31 -36.53
CA LEU A 447 -7.41 -8.24 -37.36
C LEU A 447 -6.42 -7.70 -38.41
N ASN A 448 -5.24 -8.33 -38.55
CA ASN A 448 -4.12 -7.83 -39.38
C ASN A 448 -3.70 -6.39 -39.02
N LEU A 449 -3.67 -6.08 -37.73
CA LEU A 449 -3.21 -4.80 -37.20
C LEU A 449 -1.94 -4.95 -36.37
N GLU A 450 -1.12 -3.91 -36.38
CA GLU A 450 0.11 -3.81 -35.60
C GLU A 450 -0.21 -3.75 -34.09
N PRO A 451 0.41 -4.62 -33.25
CA PRO A 451 0.24 -4.60 -31.80
C PRO A 451 0.56 -3.23 -31.16
N GLU A 452 1.43 -2.46 -31.79
CA GLU A 452 1.84 -1.12 -31.38
C GLU A 452 0.70 -0.11 -31.36
N ARG A 453 -0.41 -0.36 -32.07
CA ARG A 453 -1.59 0.53 -32.11
C ARG A 453 -2.30 0.68 -30.76
N VAL A 454 -2.09 -0.23 -29.81
CA VAL A 454 -2.68 -0.14 -28.48
C VAL A 454 -1.58 -0.16 -27.43
N LYS A 455 -1.48 0.91 -26.64
CA LYS A 455 -0.52 1.02 -25.54
C LYS A 455 -1.21 1.31 -24.24
N VAL A 456 -0.69 0.71 -23.17
CA VAL A 456 -1.15 0.91 -21.80
C VAL A 456 -0.01 1.50 -21.00
N TYR A 457 -0.27 2.63 -20.35
CA TYR A 457 0.71 3.32 -19.53
C TYR A 457 0.18 3.62 -18.13
N GLU A 458 1.11 3.60 -17.20
CA GLU A 458 0.92 4.04 -15.83
C GLU A 458 1.28 5.51 -15.72
N VAL A 459 0.41 6.28 -15.08
CA VAL A 459 0.49 7.73 -14.93
C VAL A 459 0.20 8.07 -13.48
N ALA A 460 1.08 8.86 -12.86
CA ALA A 460 0.83 9.49 -11.56
C ALA A 460 0.05 10.80 -11.74
N ILE A 461 -0.69 11.25 -10.73
CA ILE A 461 -1.40 12.54 -10.78
C ILE A 461 -0.46 13.75 -11.02
N THR A 462 0.83 13.59 -10.70
CA THR A 462 1.90 14.58 -10.88
C THR A 462 2.64 14.48 -12.21
N ASP A 463 2.26 13.57 -13.11
CA ASP A 463 2.91 13.37 -14.42
C ASP A 463 2.46 14.43 -15.46
N ILE A 464 2.59 15.70 -15.08
CA ILE A 464 2.15 16.88 -15.85
C ILE A 464 2.83 16.93 -17.23
N GLU A 465 4.12 16.61 -17.30
CA GLU A 465 4.87 16.59 -18.57
C GLU A 465 4.82 15.22 -19.27
N ARG A 466 4.87 14.15 -18.48
CA ARG A 466 4.97 12.78 -19.00
C ARG A 466 3.67 12.30 -19.63
N ALA A 467 2.50 12.59 -19.06
CA ALA A 467 1.23 12.12 -19.60
C ALA A 467 0.94 12.67 -21.02
N PRO A 468 1.10 13.97 -21.31
CA PRO A 468 1.03 14.49 -22.68
C PRO A 468 2.08 13.87 -23.60
N LYS A 469 3.32 13.71 -23.12
CA LYS A 469 4.39 13.09 -23.90
C LYS A 469 4.00 11.68 -24.37
N LEU A 470 3.40 10.85 -23.52
CA LEU A 470 2.97 9.50 -23.89
C LEU A 470 1.91 9.50 -25.01
N ILE A 471 1.02 10.49 -25.01
CA ILE A 471 0.02 10.67 -26.08
C ILE A 471 0.71 11.13 -27.38
N ASN A 472 1.68 12.05 -27.27
CA ASN A 472 2.44 12.55 -28.42
C ASN A 472 3.32 11.45 -29.04
N ASP A 473 3.95 10.61 -28.20
CA ASP A 473 4.75 9.46 -28.63
C ASP A 473 3.88 8.43 -29.42
N MET A 474 2.60 8.29 -29.08
CA MET A 474 1.68 7.48 -29.88
C MET A 474 1.47 8.06 -31.28
N ALA A 475 1.45 9.39 -31.45
CA ALA A 475 1.36 9.99 -32.78
C ALA A 475 2.59 9.66 -33.63
N GLU A 476 3.79 9.68 -33.03
CA GLU A 476 5.01 9.25 -33.71
C GLU A 476 4.99 7.74 -34.03
N THR A 477 4.43 6.93 -33.13
CA THR A 477 4.22 5.49 -33.38
C THR A 477 3.30 5.27 -34.58
N VAL A 478 2.17 5.98 -34.65
CA VAL A 478 1.22 5.92 -35.77
C VAL A 478 1.88 6.33 -37.09
N LYS A 479 2.74 7.35 -37.09
CA LYS A 479 3.50 7.75 -38.30
C LYS A 479 4.42 6.64 -38.81
N GLN A 480 4.99 5.82 -37.92
CA GLN A 480 5.89 4.73 -38.28
C GLN A 480 5.16 3.50 -38.82
N ILE A 481 4.02 3.14 -38.21
CA ILE A 481 3.24 1.95 -38.59
C ILE A 481 2.18 2.23 -39.66
N GLY A 482 1.91 3.51 -39.96
CA GLY A 482 0.91 3.92 -40.93
C GLY A 482 -0.49 4.06 -40.35
N LEU A 483 -1.36 4.72 -41.13
CA LEU A 483 -2.77 4.93 -40.78
C LEU A 483 -3.52 3.59 -40.72
N SER A 484 -4.64 3.58 -40.01
CA SER A 484 -5.49 2.41 -39.90
C SER A 484 -6.05 2.02 -41.28
N PRO A 485 -6.02 0.73 -41.65
CA PRO A 485 -6.66 0.23 -42.88
C PRO A 485 -8.19 0.25 -42.81
N PHE A 486 -8.76 0.60 -41.65
CA PHE A 486 -10.20 0.72 -41.44
C PHE A 486 -10.70 2.17 -41.52
N LYS A 487 -9.93 3.06 -42.14
CA LYS A 487 -10.43 4.37 -42.57
C LYS A 487 -11.12 4.21 -43.93
N PHE A 488 -12.37 4.63 -44.01
CA PHE A 488 -13.21 4.52 -45.20
C PHE A 488 -14.01 5.79 -45.42
#